data_AF-A0A9Q4BTX3-F1
#
_entry.id   AF-A0A9Q4BTX3-F1
#
_cell.length_a   1.000
_cell.length_b   1.000
_cell.length_c   1.000
_cell.angle_alpha   90.00
_cell.angle_beta   90.00
_cell.angle_gamma   90.00
#
_symmetry.space_group_name_H-M   'P 1'
#
loop_
_entity.id
_entity.type
_entity.pdbx_description
1 polymer ?
#
loop_
_entity_poly.entity_id
_entity_poly.type
_entity_poly.pdbx_seq_one_letter_code
_entity_poly.pdbx_strand_id
1 'polypeptide(L)'
;MPPDNISTAKNWLKRAKSNLIRSMMPKPEDVFWEDLCYDAQQCVEKSLKAFLLFHQIKFRYVHDIGELLKTLSTNGVTYPDEF
;
A
#
# COMPACT_ATOMS: atom_id res chain seq x y z
N MET A 1 -18.44 6.06 -17.31
CA MET A 1 -17.26 5.17 -17.36
C MET A 1 -16.86 4.85 -15.94
N PRO A 2 -16.46 3.60 -15.62
CA PRO A 2 -15.78 3.32 -14.36
C PRO A 2 -14.59 4.27 -14.22
N PRO A 3 -14.22 4.73 -13.02
CA PRO A 3 -13.04 5.57 -12.85
C PRO A 3 -11.85 4.89 -13.52
N ASP A 4 -11.05 5.65 -14.27
CA ASP A 4 -9.85 5.14 -14.92
C ASP A 4 -8.95 4.51 -13.86
N ASN A 5 -8.81 3.18 -13.93
CA ASN A 5 -8.03 2.38 -12.97
C ASN A 5 -6.57 2.83 -12.95
N ILE A 6 -6.03 3.34 -14.06
CA ILE A 6 -4.64 3.82 -14.16
C ILE A 6 -4.47 5.14 -13.40
N SER A 7 -5.35 6.12 -13.63
CA SER A 7 -5.37 7.38 -12.86
C SER A 7 -5.55 7.11 -11.36
N THR A 8 -6.43 6.17 -11.03
CA THR A 8 -6.68 5.77 -9.64
C THR A 8 -5.43 5.13 -9.01
N ALA A 9 -4.79 4.16 -9.68
CA ALA A 9 -3.55 3.53 -9.22
C ALA A 9 -2.43 4.57 -9.00
N LYS A 10 -2.25 5.53 -9.90
CA LYS A 10 -1.29 6.63 -9.73
C LYS A 10 -1.58 7.46 -8.48
N ASN A 11 -2.85 7.74 -8.18
CA ASN A 11 -3.22 8.47 -6.96
C ASN A 11 -2.93 7.66 -5.69
N TRP A 12 -3.11 6.34 -5.71
CA TRP A 12 -2.71 5.46 -4.61
C TRP A 12 -1.20 5.50 -4.39
N LEU A 13 -0.38 5.45 -5.45
CA LEU A 13 1.08 5.57 -5.34
C LEU A 13 1.52 6.94 -4.81
N LYS A 14 0.86 8.03 -5.22
CA LYS A 14 1.14 9.37 -4.65
C LYS A 14 0.89 9.40 -3.15
N ARG A 15 -0.22 8.79 -2.69
CA ARG A 15 -0.52 8.69 -1.25
C ARG A 15 0.47 7.77 -0.52
N ALA A 16 0.85 6.64 -1.11
CA ALA A 16 1.87 5.76 -0.56
C ALA A 16 3.20 6.50 -0.33
N LYS A 17 3.66 7.24 -1.35
CA LYS A 17 4.87 8.08 -1.24
C LYS A 17 4.75 9.13 -0.12
N SER A 18 3.57 9.75 0.04
CA SER A 18 3.34 10.68 1.13
C SER A 18 3.46 10.02 2.51
N ASN A 19 2.99 8.78 2.65
CA ASN A 19 3.14 8.02 3.89
C ASN A 19 4.61 7.65 4.16
N LEU A 20 5.34 7.20 3.12
CA LEU A 20 6.77 6.91 3.24
C LEU A 20 7.57 8.13 3.70
N ILE A 21 7.31 9.31 3.11
CA ILE A 21 8.00 10.54 3.50
C ILE A 21 7.75 10.84 4.98
N ARG A 22 6.50 10.74 5.44
CA ARG A 22 6.15 10.95 6.84
C ARG A 22 6.81 9.95 7.78
N SER A 23 6.83 8.65 7.43
CA SER A 23 7.47 7.62 8.26
C SER A 23 8.98 7.78 8.40
N MET A 24 9.62 8.52 7.49
CA MET A 24 11.06 8.80 7.52
C MET A 24 11.41 10.14 8.19
N MET A 25 10.41 10.94 8.59
CA MET A 25 10.68 12.21 9.28
C MET A 25 11.23 11.94 10.69
N PRO A 26 12.09 12.85 11.22
CA PRO A 26 12.48 12.78 12.62
C PRO A 26 11.24 12.73 13.52
N LYS A 27 11.20 11.78 14.46
CA LYS A 27 10.06 11.64 15.37
C LYS A 27 9.95 12.88 16.25
N PRO A 28 8.81 13.61 16.23
CA PRO A 28 8.55 14.66 17.22
C PRO A 28 8.53 14.07 18.63
N GLU A 29 8.91 14.84 19.64
CA GLU A 29 9.07 14.36 21.03
C GLU A 29 7.83 13.61 21.54
N ASP A 30 6.65 14.20 21.35
CA ASP A 30 5.36 13.69 21.86
C ASP A 30 4.65 12.66 20.96
N VAL A 31 5.21 12.34 19.80
CA VAL A 31 4.61 11.36 18.86
C VAL A 31 5.09 9.95 19.19
N PHE A 32 4.22 8.94 19.09
CA PHE A 32 4.61 7.55 19.29
C PHE A 32 5.31 6.98 18.05
N TRP A 33 6.25 6.04 18.24
CA TRP A 33 6.91 5.38 17.10
C TRP A 33 5.90 4.59 16.26
N GLU A 34 4.87 4.08 16.92
CA GLU A 34 3.73 3.38 16.36
C GLU A 34 3.02 4.19 15.27
N ASP A 35 2.95 5.52 15.40
CA ASP A 35 2.36 6.39 14.38
C ASP A 35 3.22 6.44 13.10
N LEU A 36 4.55 6.47 13.24
CA LEU A 36 5.47 6.39 12.11
C LEU A 36 5.46 4.99 11.47
N CYS A 37 5.38 3.94 12.28
CA CYS A 37 5.20 2.56 11.82
C CYS A 37 3.87 2.38 11.07
N TYR A 38 2.79 3.01 11.55
CA TYR A 38 1.50 3.02 10.87
C TYR A 38 1.58 3.73 9.51
N ASP A 39 2.30 4.85 9.41
CA ASP A 39 2.59 5.49 8.13
C ASP A 39 3.39 4.54 7.20
N ALA A 40 4.40 3.84 7.71
CA ALA A 40 5.16 2.86 6.93
C ALA A 40 4.26 1.71 6.42
N GLN A 41 3.41 1.14 7.29
CA GLN A 41 2.43 0.11 6.92
C GLN A 41 1.48 0.63 5.82
N GLN A 42 0.96 1.85 5.98
CA GLN A 42 0.05 2.45 5.01
C GLN A 42 0.71 2.70 3.66
N CYS A 43 2.01 2.99 3.62
CA CYS A 43 2.76 3.06 2.37
C CYS A 43 2.73 1.71 1.63
N VAL A 44 3.01 0.61 2.34
CA VAL A 44 2.98 -0.74 1.75
C VAL A 44 1.58 -1.07 1.24
N GLU A 45 0.55 -0.94 2.09
CA GLU A 45 -0.83 -1.26 1.70
C GLU A 45 -1.29 -0.47 0.47
N LYS A 46 -1.01 0.84 0.43
CA LYS A 46 -1.42 1.69 -0.69
C LYS A 46 -0.69 1.32 -1.98
N SER A 47 0.58 0.90 -1.88
CA SER A 47 1.37 0.45 -3.02
C SER A 47 0.82 -0.86 -3.58
N LEU A 48 0.50 -1.84 -2.73
CA LEU A 48 -0.11 -3.10 -3.14
C LEU A 48 -1.50 -2.88 -3.77
N LYS A 49 -2.33 -2.03 -3.18
CA LYS A 49 -3.65 -1.64 -3.73
C LYS A 49 -3.52 -0.96 -5.10
N ALA A 50 -2.51 -0.10 -5.29
CA ALA A 50 -2.24 0.52 -6.58
C ALA A 50 -1.87 -0.52 -7.65
N PHE A 51 -1.03 -1.49 -7.30
CA PHE A 51 -0.64 -2.58 -8.19
C PHE A 51 -1.87 -3.42 -8.59
N LEU A 52 -2.68 -3.85 -7.62
CA LEU A 52 -3.89 -4.63 -7.87
C LEU A 52 -4.86 -3.88 -8.79
N LEU A 53 -5.07 -2.58 -8.55
CA LEU A 53 -5.90 -1.72 -9.42
C LEU A 53 -5.35 -1.62 -10.84
N PHE A 54 -4.04 -1.41 -11.00
CA PHE A 54 -3.40 -1.31 -12.30
C PHE A 54 -3.58 -2.59 -13.12
N HIS A 55 -3.47 -3.75 -12.47
CA HIS A 55 -3.71 -5.07 -13.07
C HIS A 55 -5.19 -5.47 -13.14
N GLN A 56 -6.12 -4.59 -12.74
CA GLN A 56 -7.56 -4.85 -12.70
C GLN A 56 -7.95 -6.07 -11.84
N ILE A 57 -7.12 -6.42 -10.86
CA ILE A 57 -7.38 -7.48 -9.91
C ILE A 57 -8.30 -6.93 -8.83
N LYS A 58 -9.43 -7.59 -8.60
CA LYS A 58 -10.35 -7.24 -7.51
C LYS A 58 -9.75 -7.64 -6.17
N PHE A 59 -9.89 -6.77 -5.18
CA PHE A 59 -9.46 -7.01 -3.81
C PHE A 59 -10.47 -6.42 -2.84
N ARG A 60 -10.48 -6.90 -1.60
CA ARG A 60 -11.29 -6.28 -0.54
C ARG A 60 -10.57 -5.07 0.02
N TYR A 61 -11.30 -4.02 0.35
CA TYR A 61 -10.76 -2.82 0.99
C TYR A 61 -10.50 -3.08 2.48
N VAL A 62 -9.55 -3.97 2.77
CA VAL A 62 -9.08 -4.27 4.14
C VAL A 62 -7.75 -3.57 4.42
N HIS A 63 -7.49 -3.30 5.70
CA HIS A 63 -6.19 -2.82 6.19
C HIS A 63 -5.34 -4.00 6.67
N ASP A 64 -5.11 -4.96 5.77
CA ASP A 64 -4.38 -6.19 6.04
C ASP A 64 -3.43 -6.49 4.87
N ILE A 65 -2.13 -6.36 5.12
CA ILE A 65 -1.08 -6.63 4.13
C ILE A 65 -1.07 -8.11 3.73
N GLY A 66 -1.26 -9.02 4.68
CA GLY A 66 -1.27 -10.46 4.42
C GLY A 66 -2.40 -10.87 3.47
N GLU A 67 -3.57 -10.27 3.62
CA GLU A 67 -4.68 -10.50 2.68
C GLU A 67 -4.37 -9.96 1.27
N LEU A 68 -3.76 -8.78 1.17
CA LEU A 68 -3.37 -8.20 -0.12
C LEU A 68 -2.30 -9.07 -0.81
N LEU A 69 -1.30 -9.56 -0.07
CA LEU A 69 -0.28 -10.48 -0.57
C LEU A 69 -0.86 -11.83 -1.00
N LYS A 70 -1.81 -12.37 -0.23
CA LYS A 70 -2.56 -13.58 -0.61
C LYS A 70 -3.36 -13.36 -1.91
N THR A 71 -3.97 -12.19 -2.06
CA THR A 71 -4.70 -11.81 -3.27
C THR A 71 -3.77 -11.76 -4.49
N LEU A 72 -2.56 -11.21 -4.34
CA LEU A 72 -1.54 -11.20 -5.37
C LEU A 72 -1.13 -12.63 -5.78
N SER A 73 -0.77 -13.46 -4.81
CA SER A 73 -0.37 -14.86 -5.04
C SER A 73 -1.47 -15.66 -5.75
N THR A 74 -2.73 -15.52 -5.31
CA THR A 74 -3.89 -16.21 -5.93
C THR A 74 -4.13 -15.78 -7.38
N ASN A 75 -3.68 -14.59 -7.77
CA ASN A 75 -3.76 -14.07 -9.14
C ASN A 75 -2.46 -14.28 -9.94
N GLY A 76 -1.57 -15.16 -9.48
CA GLY A 76 -0.36 -15.56 -10.21
C GLY A 76 0.80 -14.57 -10.11
N VAL A 77 0.73 -13.59 -9.21
CA VAL A 77 1.83 -12.66 -8.96
C VAL A 77 2.75 -13.27 -7.91
N THR A 78 4.00 -13.53 -8.30
CA THR A 78 5.03 -14.03 -7.40
C THR A 78 5.75 -12.87 -6.71
N TYR A 79 6.18 -13.10 -5.47
CA TYR A 79 7.04 -12.19 -4.70
C TYR A 79 8.03 -13.03 -3.88
N PRO A 80 9.17 -12.48 -3.49
CA PRO A 80 10.14 -13.19 -2.65
C PRO A 80 9.51 -13.61 -1.32
N ASP A 81 9.77 -14.85 -0.88
CA ASP A 81 9.30 -15.36 0.41
C ASP A 81 10.12 -14.79 1.60
N GLU A 82 11.29 -14.19 1.33
CA GLU A 82 12.20 -13.59 2.32
C GLU A 82 12.79 -12.27 1.80
N PHE A 83 13.06 -11.33 2.71
CA PHE A 83 13.72 -10.03 2.47
C PHE A 83 15.05 -9.96 3.20
#